data_AF-A0A5E6XP89-F1
#
_entry.id   AF-A0A5E6XP89-F1
#
_cell.length_a   1.000
_cell.length_b   1.000
_cell.length_c   1.000
_cell.angle_alpha   90.00
_cell.angle_beta   90.00
_cell.angle_gamma   90.00
#
_symmetry.space_group_name_H-M   'P 1'
#
loop_
_entity.id
_entity.type
_entity.pdbx_description
1 polymer ?
#
loop_
_entity_poly.entity_id
_entity_poly.type
_entity_poly.pdbx_seq_one_letter_code
_entity_poly.pdbx_strand_id
1 'polypeptide(L)'
;MIQFIQESESLASDIKLAFNATLTDKDGDTATSAFDANLFANDSAEATFDFTLVGTGSAQDAFNIDLSVAENLYQVTGFDAGLSLRDTLVLNGDQSAVVQSIDNSGANSIVTVAETGGQTTTITLVGVDLLNSDIVFGGA
;
A
#
# COMPACT_ATOMS: atom_id res chain seq x y z
N MET A 1 -14.95 18.55 5.48
CA MET A 1 -14.12 18.02 4.39
C MET A 1 -12.70 18.46 4.70
N ILE A 2 -11.80 17.51 4.98
CA ILE A 2 -10.37 17.80 5.09
C ILE A 2 -9.75 17.22 3.83
N GLN A 3 -9.07 18.05 3.07
CA GLN A 3 -8.32 17.65 1.88
C GLN A 3 -6.98 18.38 1.93
N PHE A 4 -5.90 17.62 1.86
CA PHE A 4 -4.55 18.13 1.67
C PHE A 4 -3.90 17.31 0.55
N ILE A 5 -3.59 18.00 -0.55
CA ILE A 5 -2.69 17.51 -1.59
C ILE A 5 -1.34 18.13 -1.26
N GLN A 6 -0.37 17.32 -0.86
CA GLN A 6 1.03 17.71 -0.90
C GLN A 6 1.76 16.64 -1.72
N GLU A 7 1.83 16.89 -3.03
CA GLU A 7 2.67 16.14 -3.94
C GLU A 7 4.07 16.74 -3.81
N SER A 8 4.93 16.06 -3.07
CA SER A 8 6.37 16.32 -3.09
C SER A 8 7.03 15.05 -3.60
N GLU A 9 7.24 14.97 -4.91
CA GLU A 9 8.17 13.99 -5.46
C GLU A 9 9.56 14.25 -4.86
N SER A 10 9.93 13.44 -3.87
CA SER A 10 11.28 13.39 -3.36
C SER A 10 11.85 12.03 -3.72
N LEU A 11 12.59 11.99 -4.83
CA LEU A 11 13.36 10.82 -5.30
C LEU A 11 14.47 10.37 -4.32
N ALA A 12 14.47 10.82 -3.06
CA ALA A 12 15.56 10.57 -2.12
C ALA A 12 15.21 10.73 -0.62
N SER A 13 13.94 10.77 -0.19
CA SER A 13 13.66 10.97 1.24
C SER A 13 12.39 10.27 1.71
N ASP A 14 12.53 9.42 2.72
CA ASP A 14 11.43 8.79 3.45
C ASP A 14 10.39 9.85 3.89
N ILE A 15 9.11 9.56 3.67
CA ILE A 15 7.99 10.38 4.08
C ILE A 15 7.30 9.72 5.28
N LYS A 16 7.29 10.42 6.42
CA LYS A 16 6.45 10.06 7.57
C LYS A 16 5.32 11.07 7.71
N LEU A 17 4.09 10.61 7.60
CA LEU A 17 2.88 11.39 7.81
C LEU A 17 2.27 10.96 9.15
N ALA A 18 1.97 11.92 10.02
CA ALA A 18 1.30 11.67 11.30
C ALA A 18 0.28 12.77 11.54
N PHE A 19 -0.95 12.39 11.86
CA PHE A 19 -2.07 13.29 12.05
C PHE A 19 -2.78 12.98 13.37
N ASN A 20 -3.17 14.03 14.09
CA ASN A 20 -4.04 13.92 15.25
C ASN A 20 -5.32 14.71 14.96
N ALA A 21 -6.47 14.04 15.04
CA ALA A 21 -7.77 14.66 14.95
C ALA A 21 -8.37 14.74 16.35
N THR A 22 -8.55 15.96 16.87
CA THR A 22 -9.20 16.21 18.15
C THR A 22 -10.55 16.88 17.93
N LEU A 23 -11.60 16.28 18.50
CA LEU A 23 -12.94 16.86 18.59
C LEU A 23 -13.18 17.28 20.03
N THR A 24 -13.55 18.55 20.25
CA THR A 24 -14.07 19.04 21.52
C THR A 24 -15.56 19.28 21.37
N ASP A 25 -16.38 18.74 22.27
CA ASP A 25 -17.82 18.99 22.25
C ASP A 25 -18.20 20.27 23.01
N LYS A 26 -19.49 20.48 23.20
CA LYS A 26 -20.04 21.72 23.78
C LYS A 26 -19.68 21.90 25.26
N ASP A 27 -19.52 20.83 26.03
CA ASP A 27 -19.22 20.91 27.46
C ASP A 27 -17.73 20.82 27.79
N GLY A 28 -16.91 20.62 26.76
CA GLY A 28 -15.44 20.67 26.83
C GLY A 28 -14.79 19.30 26.86
N ASP A 29 -15.56 18.22 26.80
CA ASP A 29 -15.04 16.88 26.61
C ASP A 29 -14.32 16.76 25.27
N THR A 30 -13.22 16.00 25.25
CA THR A 30 -12.40 15.81 24.04
C THR A 30 -12.27 14.34 23.66
N ALA A 31 -12.32 14.07 22.36
CA ALA A 31 -11.95 12.80 21.76
C ALA A 31 -10.81 13.04 20.77
N THR A 32 -9.76 12.23 20.81
CA THR A 32 -8.62 12.33 19.90
C THR A 32 -8.40 11.00 19.17
N SER A 33 -8.12 11.06 17.87
CA SER A 33 -7.72 9.93 17.03
C SER A 33 -6.39 10.25 16.35
N ALA A 34 -5.46 9.31 16.35
CA ALA A 34 -4.18 9.42 15.65
C ALA A 34 -4.21 8.57 14.37
N PHE A 35 -3.61 9.06 13.29
CA PHE A 35 -3.40 8.33 12.03
C PHE A 35 -1.98 8.58 11.55
N ASP A 36 -1.25 7.50 11.25
CA ASP A 36 0.13 7.57 10.78
C ASP A 36 0.27 6.77 9.48
N ALA A 37 1.06 7.28 8.54
CA ALA A 37 1.45 6.58 7.31
C ALA A 37 2.95 6.79 7.06
N ASN A 38 3.68 5.71 6.81
CA ASN A 38 5.12 5.75 6.50
C ASN A 38 5.36 5.25 5.08
N LEU A 39 5.95 6.09 4.23
CA LEU A 39 6.33 5.77 2.85
C LEU A 39 7.85 5.88 2.75
N PHE A 40 8.53 4.78 2.43
CA PHE A 40 9.99 4.74 2.32
C PHE A 40 10.39 4.66 0.84
N ALA A 41 11.28 5.55 0.39
CA ALA A 41 11.90 5.44 -0.93
C ALA A 41 13.12 4.52 -0.80
N ASN A 42 13.28 3.53 -1.66
CA ASN A 42 14.36 2.55 -1.48
C ASN A 42 15.74 3.18 -1.75
N ASP A 43 16.73 2.79 -0.94
CA ASP A 43 18.13 3.20 -1.10
C ASP A 43 18.78 2.36 -2.21
N SER A 44 19.17 3.03 -3.29
CA SER A 44 19.58 2.48 -4.60
C SER A 44 20.75 1.48 -4.63
N ALA A 45 21.34 1.13 -3.48
CA ALA A 45 22.53 0.29 -3.45
C ALA A 45 22.26 -1.22 -3.40
N GLU A 46 21.16 -1.70 -2.80
CA GLU A 46 20.93 -3.15 -2.54
C GLU A 46 19.43 -3.54 -2.60
N ALA A 47 18.64 -2.83 -3.40
CA ALA A 47 17.20 -2.97 -3.49
C ALA A 47 16.78 -4.13 -4.41
N THR A 48 16.33 -5.26 -3.83
CA THR A 48 15.66 -6.34 -4.62
C THR A 48 14.28 -5.90 -5.15
N PHE A 49 13.73 -4.82 -4.61
CA PHE A 49 12.42 -4.27 -4.94
C PHE A 49 12.54 -2.78 -5.27
N ASP A 50 11.79 -2.32 -6.27
CA ASP A 50 11.74 -0.90 -6.63
C ASP A 50 11.00 -0.10 -5.55
N PHE A 51 9.94 -0.68 -4.97
CA PHE A 51 9.15 -0.06 -3.90
C PHE A 51 8.90 -1.00 -2.73
N THR A 52 8.83 -0.43 -1.52
CA THR A 52 8.42 -1.15 -0.30
C THR A 52 7.35 -0.37 0.45
N LEU A 53 6.20 -1.01 0.66
CA LEU A 53 5.08 -0.46 1.44
C LEU A 53 5.02 -1.18 2.79
N VAL A 54 4.87 -0.41 3.87
CA VAL A 54 4.89 -0.92 5.24
C VAL A 54 3.60 -0.53 5.95
N GLY A 55 2.76 -1.52 6.23
CA GLY A 55 1.52 -1.36 6.97
C GLY A 55 1.73 -1.25 8.48
N THR A 56 0.64 -0.93 9.17
CA THR A 56 0.60 -0.90 10.64
C THR A 56 -0.23 -2.06 11.17
N GLY A 57 0.24 -2.76 12.20
CA GLY A 57 -0.45 -3.94 12.72
C GLY A 57 -1.79 -3.68 13.44
N SER A 58 -2.25 -2.42 13.51
CA SER A 58 -3.42 -2.02 14.29
C SER A 58 -4.53 -1.35 13.47
N ALA A 59 -4.34 -1.14 12.17
CA ALA A 59 -5.31 -0.47 11.30
C ALA A 59 -5.59 -1.32 10.06
N GLN A 60 -6.83 -1.21 9.54
CA GLN A 60 -7.15 -1.74 8.23
C GLN A 60 -6.55 -0.80 7.19
N ASP A 61 -5.55 -1.29 6.46
CA ASP A 61 -4.76 -0.51 5.52
C ASP A 61 -5.21 -0.76 4.07
N ALA A 62 -4.98 0.24 3.21
CA ALA A 62 -5.11 0.12 1.76
C ALA A 62 -3.75 0.42 1.11
N PHE A 63 -3.17 -0.60 0.49
CA PHE A 63 -1.86 -0.55 -0.17
C PHE A 63 -2.05 -0.24 -1.65
N ASN A 64 -1.73 0.99 -2.04
CA ASN A 64 -1.89 1.45 -3.41
C ASN A 64 -0.64 1.14 -4.23
N ILE A 65 -0.81 0.36 -5.30
CA ILE A 65 0.22 0.02 -6.28
C ILE A 65 -0.08 0.82 -7.55
N ASP A 66 0.87 1.60 -8.02
CA ASP A 66 0.75 2.37 -9.26
C ASP A 66 1.34 1.55 -10.41
N LEU A 67 0.49 1.16 -11.35
CA LEU A 67 0.86 0.39 -12.54
C LEU A 67 1.19 1.28 -13.74
N SER A 68 1.24 2.61 -13.56
CA SER A 68 1.55 3.54 -14.65
C SER A 68 3.04 3.83 -14.82
N VAL A 69 3.87 3.39 -13.87
CA VAL A 69 5.33 3.63 -13.81
C VAL A 69 6.12 2.44 -14.36
N ALA A 70 7.42 2.63 -14.60
CA ALA A 70 8.27 1.60 -15.20
C ALA A 70 8.84 0.60 -14.18
N GLU A 71 8.80 0.99 -12.90
CA GLU A 71 9.22 0.23 -11.74
C GLU A 71 8.14 -0.78 -11.33
N ASN A 72 8.48 -2.06 -11.38
CA ASN A 72 7.51 -3.17 -11.42
C ASN A 72 7.65 -4.13 -10.24
N LEU A 73 8.62 -3.93 -9.35
CA LEU A 73 8.90 -4.83 -8.23
C LEU A 73 8.49 -4.18 -6.92
N TYR A 74 7.42 -4.69 -6.32
CA TYR A 74 6.87 -4.19 -5.06
C TYR A 74 7.04 -5.21 -3.95
N GLN A 75 7.36 -4.72 -2.75
CA GLN A 75 7.21 -5.47 -1.50
C GLN A 75 6.16 -4.79 -0.61
N VAL A 76 5.30 -5.59 0.02
CA VAL A 76 4.36 -5.14 1.04
C VAL A 76 4.63 -5.92 2.32
N THR A 77 4.79 -5.21 3.43
CA THR A 77 4.94 -5.80 4.77
C THR A 77 3.81 -5.29 5.67
N GLY A 78 3.46 -6.08 6.69
CA GLY A 78 2.40 -5.69 7.63
C GLY A 78 0.98 -5.83 7.10
N PHE A 79 0.80 -6.37 5.89
CA PHE A 79 -0.52 -6.70 5.33
C PHE A 79 -1.20 -7.75 6.21
N ASP A 80 -2.41 -7.44 6.66
CA ASP A 80 -3.22 -8.24 7.57
C ASP A 80 -2.54 -8.60 8.89
N ALA A 81 -1.64 -7.76 9.40
CA ALA A 81 -0.87 -8.07 10.59
C ALA A 81 -1.71 -8.13 11.89
N GLY A 82 -2.95 -7.62 11.87
CA GLY A 82 -3.87 -7.67 13.02
C GLY A 82 -4.99 -8.70 12.86
N LEU A 83 -5.37 -9.33 13.98
CA LEU A 83 -6.50 -10.28 13.99
C LEU A 83 -7.80 -9.58 13.57
N SER A 84 -8.45 -10.11 12.54
CA SER A 84 -9.71 -9.58 11.97
C SER A 84 -9.58 -8.30 11.15
N LEU A 85 -8.35 -7.90 10.80
CA LEU A 85 -8.11 -6.90 9.77
C LEU A 85 -8.08 -7.60 8.40
N ARG A 86 -8.70 -6.96 7.42
CA ARG A 86 -8.65 -7.33 6.00
C ARG A 86 -8.17 -6.11 5.24
N ASP A 87 -6.87 -6.04 5.04
CA ASP A 87 -6.26 -4.98 4.27
C ASP A 87 -6.60 -5.17 2.79
N THR A 88 -6.46 -4.10 2.03
CA THR A 88 -6.78 -4.10 0.59
C THR A 88 -5.53 -3.78 -0.21
N LEU A 89 -5.25 -4.58 -1.22
CA LEU A 89 -4.28 -4.27 -2.27
C LEU A 89 -5.02 -3.57 -3.42
N VAL A 90 -4.74 -2.28 -3.62
CA VAL A 90 -5.40 -1.45 -4.62
C VAL A 90 -4.47 -1.25 -5.82
N LEU A 91 -4.89 -1.71 -6.99
CA LEU A 91 -4.15 -1.59 -8.24
C LEU A 91 -4.67 -0.37 -9.02
N ASN A 92 -3.82 0.65 -9.23
CA ASN A 92 -4.17 1.91 -9.88
C ASN A 92 -3.37 2.13 -11.18
N GLY A 93 -3.76 3.12 -11.98
CA GLY A 93 -2.93 3.61 -13.10
C GLY A 93 -3.07 2.85 -14.42
N ASP A 94 -3.47 1.56 -14.39
CA ASP A 94 -3.79 0.78 -15.60
C ASP A 94 -5.13 0.06 -15.50
N GLN A 95 -6.14 0.54 -16.24
CA GLN A 95 -7.47 -0.06 -16.26
C GLN A 95 -7.59 -1.36 -17.04
N SER A 96 -6.59 -1.70 -17.87
CA SER A 96 -6.58 -2.98 -18.60
C SER A 96 -5.72 -4.02 -17.89
N ALA A 97 -5.18 -3.68 -16.72
CA ALA A 97 -4.38 -4.61 -15.94
C ALA A 97 -5.19 -5.84 -15.52
N VAL A 98 -4.51 -6.99 -15.50
CA VAL A 98 -5.11 -8.27 -15.12
C VAL A 98 -4.21 -8.96 -14.11
N VAL A 99 -4.76 -9.31 -12.95
CA VAL A 99 -4.09 -10.22 -12.01
C VAL A 99 -4.01 -11.60 -12.68
N GLN A 100 -2.80 -12.00 -13.08
CA GLN A 100 -2.58 -13.29 -13.74
C GLN A 100 -2.53 -14.43 -12.73
N SER A 101 -1.92 -14.19 -11.57
CA SER A 101 -1.76 -15.21 -10.53
C SER A 101 -1.60 -14.60 -9.15
N ILE A 102 -2.03 -15.37 -8.15
CA ILE A 102 -1.67 -15.20 -6.74
C ILE A 102 -1.03 -16.53 -6.31
N ASP A 103 0.25 -16.53 -6.00
CA ASP A 103 0.98 -17.69 -5.48
C ASP A 103 1.16 -17.55 -3.96
N ASN A 104 0.45 -18.40 -3.21
CA ASN A 104 0.52 -18.50 -1.75
C ASN A 104 1.21 -19.80 -1.30
N SER A 105 2.01 -20.44 -2.15
CA SER A 105 2.63 -21.73 -1.82
C SER A 105 3.80 -21.61 -0.82
N GLY A 106 4.35 -20.42 -0.65
CA GLY A 106 5.47 -20.10 0.23
C GLY A 106 5.06 -19.37 1.51
N ALA A 107 6.04 -18.74 2.16
CA ALA A 107 5.80 -17.90 3.34
C ALA A 107 5.24 -16.50 3.00
N ASN A 108 5.29 -16.13 1.72
CA ASN A 108 4.85 -14.85 1.18
C ASN A 108 3.85 -15.13 0.05
N SER A 109 2.91 -14.21 -0.15
CA SER A 109 2.12 -14.15 -1.38
C SER A 109 2.87 -13.43 -2.48
N ILE A 110 2.85 -13.98 -3.69
CA ILE A 110 3.38 -13.33 -4.88
C ILE A 110 2.23 -13.10 -5.87
N VAL A 111 1.95 -11.83 -6.16
CA VAL A 111 0.95 -11.41 -7.14
C VAL A 111 1.66 -11.00 -8.41
N THR A 112 1.23 -11.58 -9.53
CA THR A 112 1.71 -11.19 -10.87
C THR A 112 0.58 -10.49 -11.60
N VAL A 113 0.82 -9.24 -12.00
CA VAL A 113 -0.13 -8.41 -12.72
C VAL A 113 0.41 -8.15 -14.12
N ALA A 114 -0.36 -8.46 -15.14
CA ALA A 114 -0.03 -8.05 -16.50
C ALA A 114 -0.69 -6.72 -16.82
N GLU A 115 0.09 -5.85 -17.44
CA GLU A 115 -0.29 -4.48 -17.77
C GLU A 115 -0.37 -4.25 -19.28
N THR A 116 -0.98 -3.14 -19.64
CA THR A 116 -1.05 -2.61 -20.99
C THR A 116 0.37 -2.46 -21.55
N GLY A 117 0.56 -2.86 -22.81
CA GLY A 117 1.88 -2.80 -23.46
C GLY A 117 2.79 -3.99 -23.15
N GLY A 118 2.32 -4.98 -22.39
CA GLY A 118 3.05 -6.23 -22.14
C GLY A 118 4.04 -6.14 -20.97
N GLN A 119 3.92 -5.11 -20.14
CA GLN A 119 4.61 -4.96 -18.87
C GLN A 119 4.03 -5.92 -17.83
N THR A 120 4.82 -6.21 -16.78
CA THR A 120 4.40 -7.12 -15.71
C THR A 120 4.94 -6.63 -14.38
N THR A 121 4.01 -6.29 -13.48
CA THR A 121 4.28 -5.94 -12.09
C THR A 121 4.22 -7.19 -11.20
N THR A 122 5.21 -7.34 -10.33
CA THR A 122 5.30 -8.39 -9.31
C THR A 122 5.23 -7.77 -7.92
N ILE A 123 4.24 -8.18 -7.13
CA ILE A 123 4.01 -7.68 -5.77
C ILE A 123 4.20 -8.83 -4.79
N THR A 124 5.15 -8.68 -3.87
CA THR A 124 5.44 -9.65 -2.81
C THR A 124 4.84 -9.18 -1.50
N LEU A 125 3.84 -9.89 -0.96
CA LEU A 125 3.28 -9.61 0.37
C LEU A 125 3.89 -10.56 1.39
N VAL A 126 4.55 -9.99 2.40
CA VAL A 126 5.38 -10.74 3.35
C VAL A 126 4.54 -11.33 4.47
N GLY A 127 4.64 -12.65 4.66
CA GLY A 127 4.09 -13.33 5.85
C GLY A 127 2.57 -13.51 5.87
N VAL A 128 1.90 -13.34 4.74
CA VAL A 128 0.44 -13.45 4.60
C VAL A 128 0.07 -14.31 3.39
N ASP A 129 -1.08 -14.97 3.47
CA ASP A 129 -1.78 -15.55 2.33
C ASP A 129 -2.84 -14.56 1.83
N LEU A 130 -2.64 -14.00 0.64
CA LEU A 130 -3.55 -13.06 0.01
C LEU A 130 -4.75 -13.78 -0.62
N LEU A 131 -5.95 -13.23 -0.45
CA LEU A 131 -7.15 -13.68 -1.13
C LEU A 131 -7.45 -12.82 -2.35
N ASN A 132 -8.13 -13.39 -3.35
CA ASN A 132 -8.60 -12.60 -4.50
C ASN A 132 -9.54 -11.45 -4.08
N SER A 133 -10.28 -11.61 -2.99
CA SER A 133 -11.16 -10.57 -2.44
C SER A 133 -10.40 -9.38 -1.85
N ASP A 134 -9.12 -9.55 -1.55
CA ASP A 134 -8.28 -8.52 -0.95
C ASP A 134 -7.70 -7.60 -2.04
N ILE A 135 -7.86 -7.94 -3.33
CA ILE A 135 -7.40 -7.13 -4.46
C ILE A 135 -8.57 -6.35 -5.07
N VAL A 136 -8.38 -5.05 -5.22
CA VAL A 136 -9.34 -4.16 -5.89
C VAL A 136 -8.61 -3.37 -6.96
N PHE A 137 -9.24 -3.20 -8.12
CA PHE A 137 -8.79 -2.22 -9.11
C PHE A 137 -9.36 -0.85 -8.74
N GLY A 138 -8.45 0.10 -8.53
CA GLY A 138 -8.79 1.49 -8.28
C GLY A 138 -9.11 2.26 -9.56
N GLY A 139 -9.23 3.58 -9.42
CA GLY A 139 -9.52 4.47 -10.55
C GLY A 139 -8.33 4.66 -11.49
N ALA A 140 -8.63 5.14 -12.69
CA ALA A 140 -7.64 5.72 -13.60
C ALA A 140 -7.19 7.10 -13.13
#